data_AF-A0A923R8H2-F1
#
_entry.id   AF-A0A923R8H2-F1
#
_cell.length_a   1.000
_cell.length_b   1.000
_cell.length_c   1.000
_cell.angle_alpha   90.00
_cell.angle_beta   90.00
_cell.angle_gamma   90.00
#
_symmetry.space_group_name_H-M   'P 1'
#
loop_
_entity.id
_entity.type
_entity.pdbx_description
1 polymer ?
#
loop_
_entity_poly.entity_id
_entity_poly.type
_entity_poly.pdbx_seq_one_letter_code
_entity_poly.pdbx_strand_id
1 'polypeptide(L)'
;MRTYQTSILLGLSFILVSCLEKPQPTLQALEEVPMALAPQLVTVKIKAYRPQSGRIFKHLFVSNFSVKASKGLLTESSARDSLGDTLKKANTEIYGITPSSAYSSNMYFSDLMLFLSGIKLNQQAFLYCPSSRTLSSSNDGLIYGDNRIIPTASTYLGLRDCEKSYLGLDPNKFDFDNDGIPDYLELRCGLNPRNPNDAKLSIAGDGINNLEKCKRNIPIDENANSQPNKLFAYQYVEKRQDNGSTDFTVSNIPILNTGKNNFMAFYLVEIDTTSLQTYLYTAYTVLPAASQNKTFEFNFWGTDPSHYFNQEIVF
;
A
#
# COMPACT_ATOMS: atom_id res chain seq x y z
N MET A 1 1.39 12.04 84.45
CA MET A 1 1.92 10.91 83.64
C MET A 1 0.76 10.24 82.93
N ARG A 2 0.59 10.45 81.62
CA ARG A 2 -0.44 9.78 80.82
C ARG A 2 0.24 9.11 79.64
N THR A 3 0.17 7.79 79.64
CA THR A 3 0.51 6.83 78.57
C THR A 3 -0.40 7.01 77.36
N TYR A 4 0.15 6.98 76.15
CA TYR A 4 -0.61 6.77 74.91
C TYR A 4 0.08 5.73 74.02
N GLN A 5 -0.77 4.83 73.51
CA GLN A 5 -0.48 3.65 72.73
C GLN A 5 0.03 3.98 71.32
N THR A 6 0.93 3.14 70.83
CA THR A 6 1.39 3.07 69.44
C THR A 6 0.36 2.34 68.56
N SER A 7 -0.09 2.98 67.48
CA SER A 7 -0.80 2.33 66.38
C SER A 7 0.11 2.32 65.14
N ILE A 8 0.39 1.13 64.62
CA ILE A 8 1.16 0.89 63.39
C ILE A 8 0.20 0.96 62.21
N LEU A 9 0.42 1.88 61.27
CA LEU A 9 -0.30 1.96 60.00
C LEU A 9 0.62 1.43 58.89
N LEU A 10 0.32 0.24 58.35
CA LEU A 10 0.96 -0.28 57.14
C LEU A 10 0.39 0.45 55.91
N GLY A 11 1.23 1.26 55.24
CA GLY A 11 0.92 1.80 53.92
C GLY A 11 1.36 0.82 52.83
N LEU A 12 0.40 0.17 52.16
CA LEU A 12 0.66 -0.55 50.91
C LEU A 12 0.89 0.47 49.78
N SER A 13 2.13 0.49 49.27
CA SER A 13 2.49 1.19 48.03
C SER A 13 2.08 0.32 46.83
N PHE A 14 1.05 0.74 46.11
CA PHE A 14 0.74 0.22 44.77
C PHE A 14 1.68 0.89 43.75
N ILE A 15 2.69 0.15 43.30
CA ILE A 15 3.50 0.55 42.15
C ILE A 15 2.67 0.26 40.90
N LEU A 16 2.03 1.29 40.36
CA LEU A 16 1.48 1.27 39.01
C LEU A 16 2.64 1.18 38.02
N VAL A 17 2.91 -0.02 37.52
CA VAL A 17 3.75 -0.21 36.34
C VAL A 17 2.96 0.33 35.15
N SER A 18 3.21 1.59 34.81
CA SER A 18 2.79 2.15 33.53
C SER A 18 3.53 1.39 32.43
N CYS A 19 2.81 0.56 31.65
CA CYS A 19 3.29 0.13 30.34
C CYS A 19 3.58 1.40 29.52
N LEU A 20 4.85 1.74 29.32
CA LEU A 20 5.21 2.68 28.26
C LEU A 20 4.84 2.01 26.94
N GLU A 21 3.77 2.49 26.31
CA GLU A 21 3.53 2.21 24.89
C GLU A 21 4.78 2.63 24.12
N LYS A 22 5.32 1.71 23.31
CA LYS A 22 6.38 2.03 22.37
C LYS A 22 5.86 3.19 21.50
N PRO A 23 6.62 4.28 21.33
CA PRO A 23 6.22 5.35 20.43
C PRO A 23 5.98 4.73 19.05
N GLN A 24 4.74 4.84 18.57
CA GLN A 24 4.36 4.44 17.23
C GLN A 24 5.24 5.25 16.26
N PRO A 25 5.92 4.63 15.29
CA PRO A 25 6.74 5.36 14.34
C PRO A 25 5.84 6.35 13.59
N THR A 26 6.10 7.64 13.76
CA THR A 26 5.46 8.67 12.95
C THR A 26 6.06 8.58 11.56
N LEU A 27 5.22 8.20 10.58
CA LEU A 27 5.64 7.98 9.20
C LEU A 27 6.27 9.26 8.64
N GLN A 28 7.49 9.15 8.11
CA GLN A 28 8.21 10.30 7.55
C GLN A 28 7.63 10.70 6.18
N ALA A 29 7.49 12.02 5.96
CA ALA A 29 7.10 12.56 4.67
C ALA A 29 8.21 12.33 3.61
N LEU A 30 7.81 11.97 2.40
CA LEU A 30 8.72 11.70 1.27
C LEU A 30 9.17 13.03 0.62
N GLU A 31 10.47 13.36 0.64
CA GLU A 31 11.02 14.51 -0.11
C GLU A 31 11.62 14.08 -1.45
N GLU A 32 11.12 14.63 -2.57
CA GLU A 32 11.49 14.23 -3.95
C GLU A 32 11.74 15.43 -4.90
N VAL A 33 12.43 15.18 -6.03
CA VAL A 33 12.90 16.17 -7.04
C VAL A 33 12.17 15.97 -8.39
N PRO A 34 11.89 17.05 -9.19
CA PRO A 34 11.03 17.00 -10.38
C PRO A 34 11.42 16.10 -11.55
N MET A 35 10.41 15.52 -12.22
CA MET A 35 10.43 15.29 -13.68
C MET A 35 9.78 16.46 -14.42
N ALA A 36 10.35 16.83 -15.57
CA ALA A 36 9.97 17.99 -16.38
C ALA A 36 9.05 17.71 -17.58
N LEU A 37 8.61 16.45 -17.78
CA LEU A 37 7.78 16.05 -18.94
C LEU A 37 6.37 15.63 -18.51
N ALA A 38 5.39 15.93 -19.36
CA ALA A 38 4.02 15.44 -19.19
C ALA A 38 4.00 13.91 -19.23
N PRO A 39 3.30 13.23 -18.30
CA PRO A 39 3.26 11.79 -18.26
C PRO A 39 2.44 11.21 -19.40
N GLN A 40 2.74 9.96 -19.72
CA GLN A 40 1.91 9.19 -20.62
C GLN A 40 0.84 8.46 -19.83
N LEU A 41 -0.33 8.35 -20.44
CA LEU A 41 -1.52 7.87 -19.76
C LEU A 41 -2.01 6.59 -20.42
N VAL A 42 -2.54 5.68 -19.62
CA VAL A 42 -3.27 4.51 -20.09
C VAL A 42 -4.65 4.47 -19.45
N THR A 43 -5.53 3.69 -20.08
CA THR A 43 -6.84 3.34 -19.51
C THR A 43 -6.90 1.83 -19.35
N VAL A 44 -7.44 1.39 -18.22
CA VAL A 44 -7.73 -0.03 -17.97
C VAL A 44 -9.22 -0.21 -17.79
N LYS A 45 -9.77 -1.22 -18.46
CA LYS A 45 -11.15 -1.67 -18.34
C LYS A 45 -11.17 -3.06 -17.71
N ILE A 46 -11.86 -3.15 -16.58
CA ILE A 46 -12.15 -4.40 -15.88
C ILE A 46 -13.59 -4.77 -16.22
N LYS A 47 -13.78 -5.91 -16.87
CA LYS A 47 -15.07 -6.31 -17.43
C LYS A 47 -15.68 -7.47 -16.67
N ALA A 48 -17.01 -7.51 -16.65
CA ALA A 48 -17.80 -8.63 -16.15
C ALA A 48 -17.48 -9.03 -14.69
N TYR A 49 -17.06 -8.08 -13.85
CA TYR A 49 -16.76 -8.35 -12.44
C TYR A 49 -18.03 -8.74 -11.68
N ARG A 50 -17.91 -9.79 -10.86
CA ARG A 50 -18.99 -10.31 -10.01
C ARG A 50 -18.40 -10.68 -8.65
N PRO A 51 -18.92 -10.11 -7.56
CA PRO A 51 -18.58 -10.58 -6.22
C PRO A 51 -18.93 -12.05 -6.01
N GLN A 52 -18.28 -12.69 -5.03
CA GLN A 52 -18.65 -14.03 -4.58
C GLN A 52 -20.11 -14.06 -4.08
N SER A 53 -20.73 -15.24 -4.14
CA SER A 53 -22.08 -15.43 -3.61
C SER A 53 -22.16 -15.01 -2.14
N GLY A 54 -23.17 -14.20 -1.79
CA GLY A 54 -23.35 -13.65 -0.44
C GLY A 54 -22.54 -12.38 -0.13
N ARG A 55 -21.73 -11.90 -1.07
CA ARG A 55 -20.87 -10.71 -0.90
C ARG A 55 -21.26 -9.58 -1.84
N ILE A 56 -20.83 -8.38 -1.48
CA ILE A 56 -20.96 -7.18 -2.31
C ILE A 56 -19.61 -6.50 -2.49
N PHE A 57 -19.45 -5.82 -3.64
CA PHE A 57 -18.32 -4.96 -3.92
C PHE A 57 -18.27 -3.79 -2.94
N LYS A 58 -17.06 -3.46 -2.47
CA LYS A 58 -16.82 -2.32 -1.58
C LYS A 58 -15.89 -1.30 -2.21
N HIS A 59 -14.68 -1.69 -2.59
CA HIS A 59 -13.66 -0.78 -3.10
C HIS A 59 -12.83 -1.42 -4.21
N LEU A 60 -12.41 -0.58 -5.17
CA LEU A 60 -11.37 -0.90 -6.15
C LEU A 60 -10.21 0.08 -5.94
N PHE A 61 -9.02 -0.45 -5.75
CA PHE A 61 -7.79 0.33 -5.80
C PHE A 61 -6.95 -0.13 -6.98
N VAL A 62 -6.28 0.84 -7.62
CA VAL A 62 -5.28 0.58 -8.65
C VAL A 62 -3.99 1.24 -8.20
N SER A 63 -2.87 0.53 -8.34
CA SER A 63 -1.56 1.08 -8.02
C SER A 63 -0.60 0.82 -9.17
N ASN A 64 0.05 1.87 -9.66
CA ASN A 64 1.20 1.73 -10.54
C ASN A 64 2.47 1.78 -9.69
N PHE A 65 3.18 0.66 -9.60
CA PHE A 65 4.39 0.55 -8.80
C PHE A 65 5.61 1.16 -9.49
N SER A 66 5.57 1.36 -10.80
CA SER A 66 6.68 1.95 -11.57
C SER A 66 6.77 3.46 -11.45
N VAL A 67 5.72 4.15 -10.99
CA VAL A 67 5.71 5.61 -10.80
C VAL A 67 5.22 5.98 -9.40
N LYS A 68 5.73 7.08 -8.88
CA LYS A 68 5.27 7.70 -7.62
C LYS A 68 4.88 9.14 -7.89
N ALA A 69 3.68 9.54 -7.47
CA ALA A 69 3.27 10.93 -7.43
C ALA A 69 3.68 11.54 -6.08
N SER A 70 4.34 12.70 -6.10
CA SER A 70 4.70 13.48 -4.91
C SER A 70 5.10 14.90 -5.29
N LYS A 71 4.66 15.88 -4.50
CA LYS A 71 4.88 17.33 -4.66
C LYS A 71 4.57 17.82 -6.06
N GLY A 72 3.52 17.29 -6.64
CA GLY A 72 3.14 17.57 -8.01
C GLY A 72 4.09 17.02 -9.08
N LEU A 73 4.81 15.96 -8.80
CA LEU A 73 5.77 15.36 -9.72
C LEU A 73 5.49 13.88 -9.85
N LEU A 74 5.84 13.30 -10.99
CA LEU A 74 5.95 11.86 -11.13
C LEU A 74 7.41 11.48 -11.13
N THR A 75 7.79 10.55 -10.26
CA THR A 75 9.14 10.00 -10.19
C THR A 75 9.11 8.52 -10.57
N GLU A 76 10.20 8.04 -11.17
CA GLU A 76 10.37 6.61 -11.45
C GLU A 76 10.66 5.86 -10.15
N SER A 77 10.06 4.68 -9.99
CA SER A 77 10.46 3.68 -9.02
C SER A 77 10.97 2.45 -9.79
N SER A 78 12.29 2.40 -9.98
CA SER A 78 12.96 1.31 -10.73
C SER A 78 12.73 -0.04 -10.06
N ALA A 79 12.82 -0.07 -8.73
CA ALA A 79 12.58 -1.24 -7.89
C ALA A 79 11.10 -1.64 -7.79
N ARG A 80 10.18 -0.76 -8.22
CA ARG A 80 8.73 -0.96 -8.16
C ARG A 80 8.21 -1.21 -6.75
N ASP A 81 8.73 -0.52 -5.75
CA ASP A 81 8.42 -0.76 -4.33
C ASP A 81 7.74 0.42 -3.65
N SER A 82 7.17 1.32 -4.45
CA SER A 82 6.47 2.53 -4.02
C SER A 82 7.35 3.63 -3.41
N LEU A 83 8.68 3.49 -3.45
CA LEU A 83 9.64 4.58 -3.21
C LEU A 83 10.27 5.05 -4.53
N GLY A 84 10.30 6.36 -4.74
CA GLY A 84 10.93 6.96 -5.92
C GLY A 84 12.46 6.86 -5.88
N ASP A 85 13.07 6.69 -7.04
CA ASP A 85 14.53 6.53 -7.18
C ASP A 85 15.32 7.72 -6.63
N THR A 86 14.78 8.93 -6.79
CA THR A 86 15.37 10.16 -6.25
C THR A 86 15.45 10.10 -4.73
N LEU A 87 14.35 9.74 -4.07
CA LEU A 87 14.30 9.63 -2.62
C LEU A 87 15.27 8.57 -2.12
N LYS A 88 15.30 7.42 -2.79
CA LYS A 88 16.23 6.34 -2.46
C LYS A 88 17.67 6.79 -2.53
N LYS A 89 18.07 7.47 -3.62
CA LYS A 89 19.44 8.02 -3.78
C LYS A 89 19.82 9.00 -2.68
N ALA A 90 18.89 9.87 -2.29
CA ALA A 90 19.12 10.83 -1.21
C ALA A 90 19.27 10.17 0.17
N ASN A 91 18.79 8.93 0.33
CA ASN A 91 18.64 8.25 1.61
C ASN A 91 19.42 6.92 1.69
N THR A 92 20.26 6.61 0.69
CA THR A 92 21.02 5.35 0.62
C THR A 92 21.93 5.15 1.83
N GLU A 93 22.65 6.17 2.28
CA GLU A 93 23.58 6.02 3.41
C GLU A 93 22.86 5.88 4.77
N ILE A 94 21.63 6.40 4.88
CA ILE A 94 20.85 6.40 6.12
C ILE A 94 20.10 5.06 6.29
N TYR A 95 19.48 4.59 5.21
CA TYR A 95 18.56 3.45 5.24
C TYR A 95 19.06 2.24 4.44
N GLY A 96 20.18 2.35 3.70
CA GLY A 96 20.67 1.26 2.85
C GLY A 96 19.75 0.90 1.68
N ILE A 97 18.87 1.82 1.28
CA ILE A 97 17.89 1.65 0.21
C ILE A 97 18.49 2.08 -1.13
N THR A 98 18.17 1.35 -2.22
CA THR A 98 18.76 1.61 -3.54
C THR A 98 17.72 1.50 -4.66
N PRO A 99 17.83 2.30 -5.75
CA PRO A 99 16.92 2.20 -6.89
C PRO A 99 16.85 0.81 -7.55
N SER A 100 17.89 -0.01 -7.40
CA SER A 100 18.02 -1.32 -8.06
C SER A 100 17.34 -2.48 -7.33
N SER A 101 16.89 -2.28 -6.09
CA SER A 101 16.33 -3.36 -5.26
C SER A 101 15.08 -2.87 -4.53
N ALA A 102 14.10 -3.75 -4.35
CA ALA A 102 12.92 -3.50 -3.52
C ALA A 102 13.21 -3.67 -2.01
N TYR A 103 14.39 -4.19 -1.68
CA TYR A 103 14.84 -4.47 -0.32
C TYR A 103 16.27 -3.96 -0.12
N SER A 104 16.56 -3.61 1.12
CA SER A 104 17.88 -3.22 1.58
C SER A 104 18.77 -4.45 1.82
N SER A 105 19.76 -4.32 2.72
CA SER A 105 20.61 -5.44 3.14
C SER A 105 19.84 -6.66 3.69
N ASN A 106 18.59 -6.45 4.12
CA ASN A 106 17.71 -7.52 4.61
C ASN A 106 16.60 -7.81 3.58
N MET A 107 16.76 -8.92 2.84
CA MET A 107 15.96 -9.26 1.65
C MET A 107 14.44 -9.41 1.86
N TYR A 108 13.97 -9.44 3.10
CA TYR A 108 12.55 -9.61 3.42
C TYR A 108 11.85 -8.33 3.85
N PHE A 109 12.58 -7.26 4.15
CA PHE A 109 11.99 -5.99 4.57
C PHE A 109 12.05 -5.01 3.41
N SER A 110 10.87 -4.56 2.97
CA SER A 110 10.72 -3.59 1.89
C SER A 110 11.35 -2.26 2.27
N ASP A 111 11.95 -1.59 1.29
CA ASP A 111 12.53 -0.27 1.49
C ASP A 111 11.46 0.74 1.96
N LEU A 112 10.22 0.60 1.48
CA LEU A 112 9.07 1.41 1.91
C LEU A 112 8.85 1.29 3.43
N MET A 113 8.75 0.07 3.96
CA MET A 113 8.53 -0.17 5.38
C MET A 113 9.68 0.38 6.22
N LEU A 114 10.93 0.13 5.79
CA LEU A 114 12.12 0.58 6.50
C LEU A 114 12.20 2.11 6.57
N PHE A 115 11.96 2.77 5.43
CA PHE A 115 11.96 4.22 5.33
C PHE A 115 10.86 4.84 6.21
N LEU A 116 9.61 4.39 6.05
CA LEU A 116 8.48 4.93 6.78
C LEU A 116 8.56 4.66 8.29
N SER A 117 9.11 3.52 8.69
CA SER A 117 9.30 3.18 10.11
C SER A 117 10.53 3.85 10.72
N GLY A 118 11.33 4.57 9.94
CA GLY A 118 12.56 5.21 10.40
C GLY A 118 13.68 4.23 10.79
N ILE A 119 13.63 2.99 10.29
CA ILE A 119 14.61 1.94 10.65
C ILE A 119 15.88 2.12 9.81
N LYS A 120 16.92 2.65 10.45
CA LYS A 120 18.20 2.97 9.81
C LYS A 120 19.00 1.72 9.48
N LEU A 121 19.96 1.85 8.57
CA LEU A 121 20.82 0.76 8.08
C LEU A 121 21.48 -0.03 9.23
N ASN A 122 22.03 0.65 10.23
CA ASN A 122 22.68 -0.01 11.37
C ASN A 122 21.70 -0.76 12.30
N GLN A 123 20.40 -0.49 12.21
CA GLN A 123 19.35 -1.17 12.98
C GLN A 123 18.79 -2.39 12.25
N GLN A 124 19.00 -2.50 10.94
CA GLN A 124 18.48 -3.62 10.13
C GLN A 124 19.09 -4.97 10.51
N ALA A 125 20.26 -4.98 11.13
CA ALA A 125 20.90 -6.19 11.66
C ALA A 125 20.05 -6.91 12.74
N PHE A 126 19.06 -6.22 13.33
CA PHE A 126 18.15 -6.79 14.32
C PHE A 126 16.80 -7.22 13.73
N LEU A 127 16.63 -7.09 12.42
CA LEU A 127 15.43 -7.53 11.73
C LEU A 127 15.57 -8.99 11.32
N TYR A 128 14.54 -9.78 11.62
CA TYR A 128 14.49 -11.19 11.31
C TYR A 128 13.11 -11.57 10.79
N CYS A 129 13.08 -12.14 9.59
CA CYS A 129 11.88 -12.70 9.00
C CYS A 129 12.02 -14.22 8.95
N PRO A 130 11.29 -14.99 9.78
CA PRO A 130 11.31 -16.45 9.71
C PRO A 130 10.71 -16.91 8.38
N SER A 131 11.18 -18.03 7.83
CA SER A 131 10.72 -18.57 6.54
C SER A 131 9.19 -18.71 6.45
N SER A 132 8.55 -19.08 7.55
CA SER A 132 7.09 -19.21 7.68
C SER A 132 6.31 -17.88 7.59
N ARG A 133 6.99 -16.73 7.62
CA ARG A 133 6.37 -15.38 7.54
C ARG A 133 6.92 -14.53 6.40
N THR A 134 7.58 -15.17 5.43
CA THR A 134 8.12 -14.49 4.25
C THR A 134 7.06 -14.18 3.19
N LEU A 135 5.84 -14.72 3.31
CA LEU A 135 4.73 -14.46 2.40
C LEU A 135 3.65 -13.60 3.08
N SER A 136 2.60 -13.23 2.35
CA SER A 136 1.39 -12.59 2.92
C SER A 136 0.30 -13.64 3.09
N SER A 137 -0.21 -13.78 4.31
CA SER A 137 -1.39 -14.58 4.63
C SER A 137 -2.70 -13.82 4.35
N SER A 138 -2.64 -12.50 4.21
CA SER A 138 -3.78 -11.59 4.01
C SER A 138 -4.07 -11.21 2.55
N ASN A 139 -3.30 -11.71 1.58
CA ASN A 139 -3.46 -11.42 0.14
C ASN A 139 -3.22 -9.95 -0.27
N ASP A 140 -2.47 -9.19 0.52
CA ASP A 140 -2.00 -7.82 0.19
C ASP A 140 -0.52 -7.80 -0.22
N GLY A 141 0.06 -8.98 -0.47
CA GLY A 141 1.35 -9.19 -1.10
C GLY A 141 1.22 -9.73 -2.53
N LEU A 142 2.11 -9.31 -3.42
CA LEU A 142 2.18 -9.71 -4.83
C LEU A 142 3.53 -10.36 -5.13
N ILE A 143 3.52 -11.47 -5.85
CA ILE A 143 4.69 -12.24 -6.27
C ILE A 143 4.71 -12.33 -7.78
N TYR A 144 5.78 -11.86 -8.42
CA TYR A 144 5.87 -11.93 -9.88
C TYR A 144 7.30 -12.19 -10.34
N GLY A 145 7.45 -12.71 -11.55
CA GLY A 145 8.74 -12.82 -12.21
C GLY A 145 9.17 -11.45 -12.74
N ASP A 146 10.21 -10.86 -12.15
CA ASP A 146 10.80 -9.63 -12.69
C ASP A 146 12.02 -9.96 -13.54
N ASN A 147 11.85 -10.09 -14.85
CA ASN A 147 12.94 -10.41 -15.79
C ASN A 147 14.06 -9.34 -15.86
N ARG A 148 13.91 -8.21 -15.13
CA ARG A 148 14.95 -7.18 -14.95
C ARG A 148 15.94 -7.55 -13.86
N ILE A 149 15.50 -8.32 -12.87
CA ILE A 149 16.29 -8.91 -11.80
C ILE A 149 16.61 -10.34 -12.28
N ILE A 150 17.77 -10.87 -11.92
CA ILE A 150 18.27 -12.19 -12.39
C ILE A 150 17.13 -13.21 -12.59
N PRO A 151 17.06 -13.96 -13.72
CA PRO A 151 15.86 -14.67 -14.22
C PRO A 151 15.20 -15.72 -13.29
N THR A 152 15.66 -15.87 -12.06
CA THR A 152 15.29 -16.95 -11.13
C THR A 152 14.76 -16.47 -9.78
N ALA A 153 14.75 -15.15 -9.49
CA ALA A 153 14.24 -14.63 -8.21
C ALA A 153 12.84 -14.01 -8.39
N SER A 154 11.81 -14.67 -7.85
CA SER A 154 10.49 -14.05 -7.69
C SER A 154 10.62 -12.76 -6.89
N THR A 155 10.09 -11.66 -7.42
CA THR A 155 10.02 -10.37 -6.72
C THR A 155 8.74 -10.29 -5.91
N TYR A 156 8.82 -9.73 -4.71
CA TYR A 156 7.67 -9.58 -3.81
C TYR A 156 7.37 -8.09 -3.56
N LEU A 157 6.15 -7.66 -3.82
CA LEU A 157 5.65 -6.32 -3.50
C LEU A 157 4.51 -6.45 -2.49
N GLY A 158 4.18 -5.39 -1.77
CA GLY A 158 3.19 -5.47 -0.68
C GLY A 158 3.82 -5.69 0.69
N LEU A 159 3.02 -6.17 1.66
CA LEU A 159 3.46 -6.49 3.02
C LEU A 159 3.54 -7.99 3.27
N ARG A 160 4.69 -8.47 3.74
CA ARG A 160 4.85 -9.82 4.29
C ARG A 160 4.30 -9.91 5.71
N ASP A 161 3.99 -11.13 6.15
CA ASP A 161 3.55 -11.42 7.52
C ASP A 161 4.55 -10.97 8.58
N CYS A 162 5.85 -11.08 8.29
CA CYS A 162 6.88 -10.59 9.21
C CYS A 162 6.86 -9.06 9.28
N GLU A 163 6.76 -8.35 8.15
CA GLU A 163 6.65 -6.89 8.14
C GLU A 163 5.42 -6.40 8.91
N LYS A 164 4.26 -7.03 8.70
CA LYS A 164 3.05 -6.79 9.50
C LYS A 164 3.29 -6.96 10.99
N SER A 165 3.99 -8.03 11.37
CA SER A 165 4.34 -8.28 12.78
C SER A 165 5.21 -7.16 13.37
N TYR A 166 6.17 -6.62 12.60
CA TYR A 166 7.01 -5.51 13.03
C TYR A 166 6.24 -4.18 13.13
N LEU A 167 5.25 -3.98 12.26
CA LEU A 167 4.32 -2.84 12.32
C LEU A 167 3.24 -3.01 13.40
N GLY A 168 3.19 -4.18 14.06
CA GLY A 168 2.19 -4.50 15.08
C GLY A 168 0.79 -4.81 14.52
N LEU A 169 0.71 -5.14 13.24
CA LEU A 169 -0.51 -5.51 12.53
C LEU A 169 -0.77 -7.03 12.66
N ASP A 170 -1.99 -7.45 12.32
CA ASP A 170 -2.37 -8.88 12.26
C ASP A 170 -2.03 -9.43 10.86
N PRO A 171 -1.11 -10.41 10.74
CA PRO A 171 -0.75 -11.01 9.45
C PRO A 171 -1.91 -11.62 8.67
N ASN A 172 -3.02 -11.95 9.33
CA ASN A 172 -4.18 -12.58 8.69
C ASN A 172 -5.25 -11.56 8.25
N LYS A 173 -5.01 -10.26 8.47
CA LYS A 173 -5.90 -9.18 8.04
C LYS A 173 -5.19 -8.31 7.02
N PHE A 174 -5.88 -7.93 5.96
CA PHE A 174 -5.32 -7.03 4.95
C PHE A 174 -5.61 -5.55 5.25
N ASP A 175 -6.55 -5.28 6.14
CA ASP A 175 -7.00 -3.96 6.59
C ASP A 175 -7.18 -4.09 8.11
N PHE A 176 -6.13 -3.72 8.86
CA PHE A 176 -6.02 -4.03 10.28
C PHE A 176 -7.02 -3.23 11.11
N ASP A 177 -7.19 -1.95 10.82
CA ASP A 177 -8.05 -1.05 11.56
C ASP A 177 -9.49 -0.96 11.00
N ASN A 178 -9.74 -1.58 9.84
CA ASN A 178 -11.04 -1.75 9.19
C ASN A 178 -11.66 -0.44 8.70
N ASP A 179 -10.83 0.49 8.23
CA ASP A 179 -11.30 1.76 7.67
C ASP A 179 -11.60 1.70 6.15
N GLY A 180 -11.26 0.58 5.52
CA GLY A 180 -11.54 0.28 4.12
C GLY A 180 -10.32 0.41 3.20
N ILE A 181 -9.15 0.79 3.70
CA ILE A 181 -7.90 0.83 2.94
C ILE A 181 -7.02 -0.35 3.36
N PRO A 182 -6.53 -1.19 2.43
CA PRO A 182 -5.56 -2.22 2.76
C PRO A 182 -4.25 -1.67 3.36
N ASP A 183 -3.68 -2.34 4.36
CA ASP A 183 -2.49 -1.92 5.14
C ASP A 183 -1.33 -1.44 4.25
N TYR A 184 -0.99 -2.20 3.19
CA TYR A 184 0.08 -1.80 2.27
C TYR A 184 -0.25 -0.52 1.50
N LEU A 185 -1.52 -0.34 1.11
CA LEU A 185 -1.96 0.86 0.39
C LEU A 185 -1.97 2.07 1.30
N GLU A 186 -2.31 1.91 2.57
CA GLU A 186 -2.14 2.96 3.58
C GLU A 186 -0.70 3.43 3.67
N LEU A 187 0.26 2.50 3.84
CA LEU A 187 1.69 2.84 3.84
C LEU A 187 2.11 3.55 2.55
N ARG A 188 1.66 3.05 1.39
CA ARG A 188 1.94 3.68 0.10
C ARG A 188 1.39 5.11 0.02
N CYS A 189 0.26 5.38 0.66
CA CYS A 189 -0.35 6.71 0.74
C CYS A 189 0.26 7.61 1.82
N GLY A 190 0.99 7.05 2.79
CA GLY A 190 1.47 7.77 3.97
C GLY A 190 0.47 7.82 5.13
N LEU A 191 -0.51 6.91 5.15
CA LEU A 191 -1.48 6.72 6.23
C LEU A 191 -1.00 5.67 7.23
N ASN A 192 -1.62 5.64 8.40
CA ASN A 192 -1.25 4.73 9.49
C ASN A 192 -2.26 3.56 9.58
N PRO A 193 -1.86 2.31 9.29
CA PRO A 193 -2.73 1.11 9.34
C PRO A 193 -3.33 0.73 10.69
N ARG A 194 -3.17 1.57 11.69
CA ARG A 194 -3.66 1.38 13.06
C ARG A 194 -4.60 2.49 13.48
N ASN A 195 -4.85 3.46 12.60
CA ASN A 195 -5.66 4.63 12.88
C ASN A 195 -6.91 4.67 11.99
N PRO A 196 -8.02 4.08 12.47
CA PRO A 196 -9.23 3.87 11.65
C PRO A 196 -9.98 5.16 11.28
N ASN A 197 -9.47 6.30 11.71
CA ASN A 197 -10.05 7.62 11.45
C ASN A 197 -9.37 8.30 10.27
N ASP A 198 -8.12 7.97 9.93
CA ASP A 198 -7.36 8.78 8.97
C ASP A 198 -7.85 8.61 7.53
N ALA A 199 -8.42 7.46 7.12
CA ALA A 199 -9.10 7.31 5.83
C ALA A 199 -10.18 8.39 5.57
N LYS A 200 -10.86 8.82 6.63
CA LYS A 200 -11.99 9.78 6.55
C LYS A 200 -11.54 11.23 6.65
N LEU A 201 -10.30 11.50 7.05
CA LEU A 201 -9.77 12.85 7.13
C LEU A 201 -9.46 13.42 5.75
N SER A 202 -9.55 14.73 5.62
CA SER A 202 -9.02 15.49 4.48
C SER A 202 -7.80 16.26 4.98
N ILE A 203 -6.62 15.65 4.93
CA ILE A 203 -5.38 16.23 5.49
C ILE A 203 -5.03 17.57 4.82
N ALA A 204 -5.20 17.64 3.50
CA ALA A 204 -4.97 18.88 2.75
C ALA A 204 -6.11 19.93 2.85
N GLY A 205 -7.20 19.62 3.56
CA GLY A 205 -8.34 20.53 3.73
C GLY A 205 -9.10 20.86 2.45
N ASP A 206 -9.04 19.99 1.44
CA ASP A 206 -9.66 20.18 0.11
C ASP A 206 -11.03 19.51 -0.03
N GLY A 207 -11.54 18.92 1.05
CA GLY A 207 -12.84 18.24 1.11
C GLY A 207 -12.84 16.83 0.53
N ILE A 208 -11.68 16.31 0.09
CA ILE A 208 -11.52 14.93 -0.37
C ILE A 208 -10.83 14.15 0.75
N ASN A 209 -11.44 13.05 1.17
CA ASN A 209 -10.88 12.20 2.21
C ASN A 209 -9.70 11.36 1.71
N ASN A 210 -8.89 10.85 2.63
CA ASN A 210 -7.67 10.12 2.31
C ASN A 210 -7.94 8.80 1.57
N LEU A 211 -9.04 8.10 1.85
CA LEU A 211 -9.44 6.90 1.11
C LEU A 211 -9.63 7.18 -0.38
N GLU A 212 -10.32 8.27 -0.72
CA GLU A 212 -10.51 8.67 -2.12
C GLU A 212 -9.22 9.20 -2.74
N LYS A 213 -8.34 9.85 -1.98
CA LYS A 213 -7.00 10.23 -2.46
C LYS A 213 -6.13 9.01 -2.78
N CYS A 214 -6.15 8.00 -1.92
CA CYS A 214 -5.45 6.73 -2.15
C CYS A 214 -5.89 6.04 -3.44
N LYS A 215 -7.21 5.91 -3.66
CA LYS A 215 -7.74 5.36 -4.92
C LYS A 215 -7.27 6.17 -6.13
N ARG A 216 -7.27 7.50 -6.00
CA ARG A 216 -6.98 8.40 -7.10
C ARG A 216 -5.50 8.64 -7.34
N ASN A 217 -4.57 8.00 -6.62
CA ASN A 217 -3.13 8.28 -6.71
C ASN A 217 -2.80 9.77 -6.46
N ILE A 218 -3.46 10.37 -5.47
CA ILE A 218 -3.23 11.75 -5.01
C ILE A 218 -2.53 11.69 -3.66
N PRO A 219 -1.42 12.41 -3.44
CA PRO A 219 -0.80 12.53 -2.12
C PRO A 219 -1.77 13.11 -1.08
N ILE A 220 -1.83 12.49 0.09
CA ILE A 220 -2.85 12.81 1.13
C ILE A 220 -2.74 14.25 1.66
N ASP A 221 -1.52 14.75 1.72
CA ASP A 221 -1.11 16.08 2.19
C ASP A 221 -1.21 17.16 1.12
N GLU A 222 -1.54 16.80 -0.12
CA GLU A 222 -1.66 17.75 -1.22
C GLU A 222 -3.10 18.03 -1.63
N ASN A 223 -3.34 19.26 -2.08
CA ASN A 223 -4.64 19.66 -2.57
C ASN A 223 -4.94 18.99 -3.93
N ALA A 224 -5.98 18.19 -4.00
CA ALA A 224 -6.41 17.48 -5.20
C ALA A 224 -6.94 18.42 -6.30
N ASN A 225 -7.29 19.66 -5.95
CA ASN A 225 -7.84 20.63 -6.88
C ASN A 225 -6.79 21.50 -7.58
N SER A 226 -5.54 21.47 -7.11
CA SER A 226 -4.44 22.18 -7.76
C SER A 226 -3.82 21.36 -8.90
N GLN A 227 -3.22 22.07 -9.86
CA GLN A 227 -2.21 21.41 -10.68
C GLN A 227 -0.96 21.20 -9.83
N PRO A 228 -0.29 20.04 -9.97
CA PRO A 228 -0.52 19.03 -11.01
C PRO A 228 -1.19 17.74 -10.50
N ASN A 229 -1.74 17.70 -9.29
CA ASN A 229 -2.48 16.52 -8.79
C ASN A 229 -3.62 16.10 -9.74
N LYS A 230 -4.29 17.08 -10.36
CA LYS A 230 -5.27 16.81 -11.43
C LYS A 230 -4.71 16.04 -12.63
N LEU A 231 -3.42 16.23 -12.97
CA LEU A 231 -2.79 15.57 -14.12
C LEU A 231 -2.55 14.08 -13.86
N PHE A 232 -2.30 13.69 -12.61
CA PHE A 232 -1.91 12.31 -12.26
C PHE A 232 -3.00 11.54 -11.50
N ALA A 233 -4.13 12.21 -11.26
CA ALA A 233 -5.25 11.64 -10.54
C ALA A 233 -6.00 10.62 -11.39
N TYR A 234 -6.16 9.40 -10.89
CA TYR A 234 -6.94 8.39 -11.56
C TYR A 234 -8.42 8.78 -11.57
N GLN A 235 -9.12 8.35 -12.60
CA GLN A 235 -10.54 8.58 -12.77
C GLN A 235 -11.25 7.23 -12.85
N TYR A 236 -12.27 7.05 -12.01
CA TYR A 236 -13.02 5.81 -11.90
C TYR A 236 -14.43 5.99 -12.47
N VAL A 237 -14.84 5.04 -13.30
CA VAL A 237 -16.23 4.90 -13.75
C VAL A 237 -16.68 3.48 -13.46
N GLU A 238 -17.72 3.32 -12.65
CA GLU A 238 -18.40 2.05 -12.39
C GLU A 238 -19.68 1.98 -13.22
N LYS A 239 -19.88 0.86 -13.93
CA LYS A 239 -21.11 0.60 -14.70
C LYS A 239 -21.65 -0.80 -14.39
N ARG A 240 -22.79 -0.83 -13.69
CA ARG A 240 -23.56 -2.07 -13.48
C ARG A 240 -24.26 -2.47 -14.78
N GLN A 241 -24.21 -3.76 -15.07
CA GLN A 241 -24.80 -4.38 -16.25
C GLN A 241 -26.10 -5.09 -15.87
N ASP A 242 -27.01 -5.26 -16.83
CA ASP A 242 -28.31 -5.93 -16.62
C ASP A 242 -28.15 -7.38 -16.16
N ASN A 243 -27.05 -8.03 -16.55
CA ASN A 243 -26.73 -9.38 -16.14
C ASN A 243 -26.23 -9.48 -14.68
N GLY A 244 -26.16 -8.37 -13.93
CA GLY A 244 -25.68 -8.31 -12.54
C GLY A 244 -24.17 -8.25 -12.37
N SER A 245 -23.40 -8.16 -13.46
CA SER A 245 -21.96 -7.86 -13.38
C SER A 245 -21.70 -6.35 -13.35
N THR A 246 -20.49 -5.98 -12.99
CA THR A 246 -20.03 -4.58 -12.97
C THR A 246 -18.80 -4.44 -13.85
N ASP A 247 -18.78 -3.39 -14.67
CA ASP A 247 -17.59 -2.98 -15.40
C ASP A 247 -16.96 -1.77 -14.69
N PHE A 248 -15.64 -1.77 -14.59
CA PHE A 248 -14.88 -0.62 -14.12
C PHE A 248 -14.01 -0.08 -15.25
N THR A 249 -13.99 1.24 -15.43
CA THR A 249 -13.00 1.93 -16.24
C THR A 249 -12.15 2.80 -15.31
N VAL A 250 -10.84 2.58 -15.34
CA VAL A 250 -9.87 3.40 -14.63
C VAL A 250 -9.01 4.11 -15.68
N SER A 251 -9.20 5.41 -15.83
CA SER A 251 -8.47 6.25 -16.79
C SER A 251 -7.50 7.19 -16.09
N ASN A 252 -6.67 7.86 -16.89
CA ASN A 252 -5.66 8.79 -16.42
C ASN A 252 -4.58 8.15 -15.52
N ILE A 253 -4.23 6.88 -15.81
CA ILE A 253 -3.17 6.17 -15.09
C ILE A 253 -1.82 6.54 -15.74
N PRO A 254 -0.90 7.24 -15.05
CA PRO A 254 0.40 7.60 -15.57
C PRO A 254 1.32 6.38 -15.67
N ILE A 255 2.13 6.31 -16.73
CA ILE A 255 3.14 5.27 -16.97
C ILE A 255 4.48 5.90 -17.37
N LEU A 256 5.57 5.16 -17.15
CA LEU A 256 6.89 5.48 -17.67
C LEU A 256 6.95 5.25 -19.19
N ASN A 257 7.52 6.22 -19.89
CA ASN A 257 7.76 6.20 -21.33
C ASN A 257 9.11 5.51 -21.68
N THR A 258 10.06 5.49 -20.76
CA THR A 258 11.45 5.09 -21.05
C THR A 258 11.76 3.68 -20.58
N GLY A 259 12.07 2.79 -21.54
CA GLY A 259 12.94 1.61 -21.39
C GLY A 259 12.51 0.47 -20.45
N LYS A 260 11.61 0.71 -19.49
CA LYS A 260 11.18 -0.28 -18.50
C LYS A 260 9.66 -0.45 -18.54
N ASN A 261 9.23 -1.69 -18.36
CA ASN A 261 7.82 -2.02 -18.27
C ASN A 261 7.20 -1.44 -16.99
N ASN A 262 5.90 -1.18 -17.02
CA ASN A 262 5.12 -0.62 -15.93
C ASN A 262 4.39 -1.74 -15.18
N PHE A 263 4.68 -1.90 -13.89
CA PHE A 263 3.96 -2.87 -13.05
C PHE A 263 2.74 -2.20 -12.43
N MET A 264 1.57 -2.75 -12.70
CA MET A 264 0.32 -2.27 -12.13
C MET A 264 -0.38 -3.39 -11.39
N ALA A 265 -1.04 -3.04 -10.28
CA ALA A 265 -1.86 -3.96 -9.52
C ALA A 265 -3.27 -3.40 -9.30
N PHE A 266 -4.21 -4.32 -9.14
CA PHE A 266 -5.62 -4.11 -8.93
C PHE A 266 -6.03 -4.83 -7.67
N TYR A 267 -6.72 -4.12 -6.78
CA TYR A 267 -7.17 -4.63 -5.47
C TYR A 267 -8.67 -4.45 -5.40
N LEU A 268 -9.42 -5.55 -5.34
CA LEU A 268 -10.87 -5.54 -5.21
C LEU A 268 -11.23 -6.01 -3.81
N VAL A 269 -11.97 -5.16 -3.10
CA VAL A 269 -12.46 -5.43 -1.74
C VAL A 269 -13.92 -5.80 -1.82
N GLU A 270 -14.25 -6.94 -1.24
CA GLU A 270 -15.62 -7.41 -1.03
C GLU A 270 -15.95 -7.44 0.44
N ILE A 271 -17.24 -7.33 0.77
CA ILE A 271 -17.75 -7.52 2.12
C ILE A 271 -18.87 -8.56 2.09
N ASP A 272 -18.79 -9.51 3.00
CA ASP A 272 -19.86 -10.49 3.22
C ASP A 272 -21.05 -9.82 3.91
N THR A 273 -22.23 -10.02 3.35
CA THR A 273 -23.45 -9.30 3.77
C THR A 273 -23.99 -9.75 5.12
N THR A 274 -23.55 -10.91 5.63
CA THR A 274 -24.04 -11.48 6.90
C THR A 274 -23.01 -11.28 8.02
N SER A 275 -21.78 -11.70 7.78
CA SER A 275 -20.69 -11.65 8.77
C SER A 275 -19.98 -10.30 8.84
N LEU A 276 -20.17 -9.45 7.82
CA LEU A 276 -19.43 -8.20 7.62
C LEU A 276 -17.92 -8.37 7.48
N GLN A 277 -17.44 -9.61 7.30
CA GLN A 277 -16.04 -9.88 7.00
C GLN A 277 -15.68 -9.34 5.61
N THR A 278 -14.49 -8.76 5.51
CA THR A 278 -13.96 -8.24 4.26
C THR A 278 -13.01 -9.24 3.61
N TYR A 279 -12.93 -9.18 2.28
CA TYR A 279 -12.07 -10.05 1.48
C TYR A 279 -11.35 -9.21 0.44
N LEU A 280 -10.07 -9.52 0.22
CA LEU A 280 -9.22 -8.85 -0.75
C LEU A 280 -8.88 -9.81 -1.89
N TYR A 281 -9.08 -9.34 -3.12
CA TYR A 281 -8.68 -10.02 -4.35
C TYR A 281 -7.69 -9.16 -5.11
N THR A 282 -6.63 -9.79 -5.61
CA THR A 282 -5.51 -9.09 -6.24
C THR A 282 -5.17 -9.65 -7.61
N ALA A 283 -4.89 -8.75 -8.54
CA ALA A 283 -4.37 -9.07 -9.86
C ALA A 283 -3.31 -8.04 -10.25
N TYR A 284 -2.41 -8.40 -11.15
CA TYR A 284 -1.36 -7.52 -11.61
C TYR A 284 -1.09 -7.70 -13.10
N THR A 285 -0.36 -6.74 -13.68
CA THR A 285 0.10 -6.81 -15.06
C THR A 285 1.40 -6.05 -15.24
N VAL A 286 2.19 -6.46 -16.23
CA VAL A 286 3.42 -5.79 -16.63
C VAL A 286 3.24 -5.20 -18.02
N LEU A 287 2.88 -3.91 -18.09
CA LEU A 287 2.66 -3.22 -19.35
C LEU A 287 3.99 -2.83 -20.01
N PRO A 288 4.17 -3.05 -21.33
CA PRO A 288 5.33 -2.53 -22.05
C PRO A 288 5.44 -1.01 -21.97
N ALA A 289 6.66 -0.45 -22.05
CA ALA A 289 6.87 1.01 -22.10
C ALA A 289 6.12 1.68 -23.28
N ALA A 290 5.96 0.98 -24.41
CA ALA A 290 5.24 1.45 -25.60
C ALA A 290 3.69 1.28 -25.49
N SER A 291 3.13 1.46 -24.29
CA SER A 291 1.69 1.28 -24.01
C SER A 291 0.87 2.57 -24.06
N GLN A 292 1.47 3.65 -24.55
CA GLN A 292 0.95 5.02 -24.50
C GLN A 292 -0.44 5.15 -25.12
N ASN A 293 -1.35 5.81 -24.41
CA ASN A 293 -2.73 6.09 -24.85
C ASN A 293 -3.52 4.83 -25.26
N LYS A 294 -3.06 3.64 -24.87
CA LYS A 294 -3.78 2.41 -25.10
C LYS A 294 -4.85 2.22 -24.04
N THR A 295 -5.93 1.58 -24.47
CA THR A 295 -6.93 1.01 -23.56
C THR A 295 -6.66 -0.47 -23.47
N PHE A 296 -6.46 -0.95 -22.25
CA PHE A 296 -6.32 -2.35 -21.94
C PHE A 296 -7.62 -2.87 -21.35
N GLU A 297 -8.04 -4.07 -21.74
CA GLU A 297 -9.29 -4.65 -21.29
C GLU A 297 -9.06 -6.09 -20.87
N PHE A 298 -9.60 -6.47 -19.72
CA PHE A 298 -9.60 -7.85 -19.25
C PHE A 298 -10.86 -8.16 -18.46
N ASN A 299 -11.26 -9.43 -18.46
CA ASN A 299 -12.34 -9.89 -17.61
C ASN A 299 -11.78 -10.22 -16.23
N PHE A 300 -12.33 -9.61 -15.18
CA PHE A 300 -12.04 -10.03 -13.80
C PHE A 300 -13.15 -10.96 -13.36
N TRP A 301 -12.88 -12.25 -13.43
CA TRP A 301 -13.77 -13.25 -12.85
C TRP A 301 -13.58 -13.14 -11.34
N GLY A 302 -14.58 -12.77 -10.56
CA GLY A 302 -14.48 -12.68 -9.09
C GLY A 302 -15.09 -13.89 -8.37
N THR A 303 -15.39 -14.98 -9.09
CA THR A 303 -16.30 -16.06 -8.69
C THR A 303 -15.66 -17.41 -8.27
N ASP A 304 -14.37 -17.63 -8.48
CA ASP A 304 -13.58 -18.81 -8.10
C ASP A 304 -12.32 -18.50 -7.24
N PRO A 305 -12.40 -18.68 -5.92
CA PRO A 305 -11.31 -18.41 -4.97
C PRO A 305 -9.98 -19.11 -5.28
N SER A 306 -9.96 -20.17 -6.09
CA SER A 306 -8.74 -20.91 -6.43
C SER A 306 -7.81 -20.18 -7.43
N HIS A 307 -8.28 -19.10 -8.07
CA HIS A 307 -7.56 -18.38 -9.13
C HIS A 307 -7.16 -16.93 -8.78
N TYR A 308 -7.42 -16.44 -7.56
CA TYR A 308 -7.43 -14.99 -7.27
C TYR A 308 -6.34 -14.46 -6.35
N PHE A 309 -5.37 -15.30 -6.04
CA PHE A 309 -4.20 -14.85 -5.32
C PHE A 309 -3.19 -14.39 -6.35
N ASN A 310 -3.06 -13.07 -6.51
CA ASN A 310 -1.98 -12.47 -7.27
C ASN A 310 -1.94 -12.98 -8.72
N GLN A 311 -3.06 -12.82 -9.43
CA GLN A 311 -3.22 -13.25 -10.82
C GLN A 311 -2.49 -12.33 -11.80
N GLU A 312 -1.67 -12.89 -12.68
CA GLU A 312 -1.12 -12.15 -13.81
C GLU A 312 -2.16 -11.96 -14.92
N ILE A 313 -2.34 -10.72 -15.35
CA ILE A 313 -3.18 -10.33 -16.49
C ILE A 313 -2.26 -10.07 -17.69
N VAL A 314 -2.50 -10.80 -18.77
CA VAL A 314 -1.85 -10.62 -20.06
C VAL A 314 -2.87 -10.04 -21.04
N PHE A 315 -2.51 -8.94 -21.70
CA PHE A 315 -3.35 -8.22 -22.67
C PHE A 315 -3.03 -8.58 -24.12
#